data_AF-A0A2A4RXD9-F1
#
_entry.id   AF-A0A2A4RXD9-F1
#
_cell.length_a   1.000
_cell.length_b   1.000
_cell.length_c   1.000
_cell.angle_alpha   90.00
_cell.angle_beta   90.00
_cell.angle_gamma   90.00
#
_symmetry.space_group_name_H-M   'P 1'
#
loop_
_entity.id
_entity.type
_entity.pdbx_description
1 polymer ?
#
loop_
_entity_poly.entity_id
_entity_poly.type
_entity_poly.pdbx_seq_one_letter_code
_entity_poly.pdbx_strand_id
1 'polypeptide(L)'
;MKPKSKQKALTIAVFIVAAGLFGLFALFGPGGWLGGGLDSGKAVAGIDPGDEALVALGKTVYADNCASCHGAGGFGDGLAGKRLAIPPTNLRAFIAER
;
A
#
# COMPACT_ATOMS: atom_id res chain seq x y z
N MET A 1 -48.86 14.83 -7.97
CA MET A 1 -48.10 15.36 -9.12
C MET A 1 -47.50 16.72 -8.75
N LYS A 2 -46.18 16.90 -8.85
CA LYS A 2 -45.49 18.17 -8.52
C LYS A 2 -45.64 19.13 -9.71
N PRO A 3 -45.91 20.44 -9.52
CA PRO A 3 -46.08 21.37 -10.64
C PRO A 3 -44.82 21.45 -11.51
N LYS A 4 -44.99 21.50 -12.84
CA LYS A 4 -43.91 21.44 -13.85
C LYS A 4 -42.77 22.45 -13.59
N SER A 5 -43.06 23.62 -13.02
CA SER A 5 -42.04 24.63 -12.66
C SER A 5 -41.16 24.20 -11.48
N LYS A 6 -41.73 23.52 -10.47
CA LYS A 6 -40.99 22.96 -9.33
C LYS A 6 -40.19 21.72 -9.72
N GLN A 7 -40.65 20.98 -10.73
CA GLN A 7 -39.89 19.84 -11.29
C GLN A 7 -38.64 20.31 -12.03
N LYS A 8 -38.73 21.38 -12.85
CA LYS A 8 -37.56 21.96 -13.52
C LYS A 8 -36.50 22.45 -12.51
N ALA A 9 -36.93 23.14 -11.45
CA ALA A 9 -36.03 23.60 -10.40
C ALA A 9 -35.36 22.44 -9.64
N LEU A 10 -36.12 21.38 -9.34
CA LEU A 10 -35.59 20.20 -8.67
C LEU A 10 -34.58 19.45 -9.53
N THR A 11 -34.84 19.29 -10.83
CA THR A 11 -33.91 18.65 -11.76
C THR A 11 -32.59 19.42 -11.82
N ILE A 12 -32.62 20.75 -11.95
CA ILE A 12 -31.42 21.60 -11.96
C ILE A 12 -30.65 21.46 -10.64
N ALA A 13 -31.34 21.51 -9.49
CA ALA A 13 -30.71 21.37 -8.18
C ALA A 13 -30.01 20.00 -8.02
N VAL A 14 -30.64 18.92 -8.48
CA VAL A 14 -30.04 17.57 -8.43
C VAL A 14 -28.77 17.49 -9.28
N PHE A 15 -28.76 18.08 -10.48
CA PHE A 15 -27.56 18.08 -11.33
C PHE A 15 -26.42 18.93 -10.72
N ILE A 16 -26.73 20.07 -10.11
CA ILE A 16 -25.73 20.90 -9.42
C ILE A 16 -25.12 20.14 -8.23
N VAL A 17 -25.96 19.51 -7.42
CA VAL A 17 -25.50 18.72 -6.26
C VAL A 17 -24.69 17.50 -6.72
N ALA A 18 -25.15 16.79 -7.76
CA ALA A 18 -24.43 15.64 -8.31
C ALA A 18 -23.07 16.03 -8.90
N ALA A 19 -23.00 17.14 -9.65
CA ALA A 19 -21.73 17.65 -10.19
C ALA A 19 -20.77 18.12 -9.09
N GLY A 20 -21.29 18.79 -8.05
CA GLY A 20 -20.51 19.20 -6.88
C GLY A 20 -19.96 18.01 -6.09
N LEU A 21 -20.78 16.98 -5.86
CA LEU A 21 -20.36 15.75 -5.18
C LEU A 21 -19.36 14.94 -6.01
N PHE A 22 -19.54 14.88 -7.34
CA PHE A 22 -18.59 14.22 -8.23
C PHE A 22 -17.25 14.95 -8.27
N GLY A 23 -17.26 16.29 -8.33
CA GLY A 23 -16.04 17.10 -8.25
C GLY A 23 -15.32 16.93 -6.91
N LEU A 24 -16.06 16.87 -5.80
CA LEU A 24 -15.48 16.63 -4.47
C LEU A 24 -14.90 15.22 -4.35
N PHE A 25 -15.59 14.21 -4.87
CA PHE A 25 -15.09 12.83 -4.92
C PHE A 25 -13.87 12.68 -5.84
N ALA A 26 -13.82 13.41 -6.96
CA ALA A 26 -12.66 13.40 -7.84
C ALA A 26 -11.40 14.04 -7.19
N LEU A 27 -11.59 14.98 -6.26
CA LEU A 27 -10.49 15.63 -5.54
C LEU A 27 -10.07 14.89 -4.26
N PHE A 28 -11.02 14.30 -3.51
CA PHE A 28 -10.77 13.73 -2.18
C PHE A 28 -11.15 12.25 -2.04
N GLY A 29 -11.58 11.59 -3.12
CA GLY A 29 -11.91 10.17 -3.12
C GLY A 29 -10.68 9.27 -3.20
N PRO A 30 -10.81 7.99 -2.79
CA PRO A 30 -9.75 7.00 -2.98
C PRO A 30 -9.48 6.81 -4.47
N GLY A 31 -8.37 7.38 -4.96
CA GLY A 31 -8.01 7.39 -6.38
C GLY A 31 -8.19 8.73 -7.11
N GLY A 32 -8.12 9.86 -6.42
CA GLY A 32 -8.23 11.20 -7.01
C GLY A 32 -7.36 11.40 -8.26
N TRP A 33 -8.00 11.55 -9.42
CA TRP A 33 -7.37 11.60 -10.74
C TRP A 33 -6.59 12.91 -11.01
N LEU A 34 -6.79 13.93 -10.17
CA LEU A 34 -6.13 15.23 -10.28
C LEU A 34 -4.98 15.43 -9.28
N GLY A 35 -4.76 14.49 -8.35
CA GLY A 35 -3.87 14.67 -7.20
C GLY A 35 -2.93 13.50 -6.89
N GLY A 36 -2.69 12.61 -7.86
CA GLY A 36 -1.91 11.40 -7.63
C GLY A 36 -2.84 10.27 -7.20
N GLY A 37 -3.40 9.58 -8.20
CA GLY A 37 -4.08 8.33 -7.95
C GLY A 37 -3.14 7.39 -7.20
N LEU A 38 -3.69 6.66 -6.24
CA LEU A 38 -3.09 5.44 -5.71
C LEU A 38 -3.07 4.41 -6.85
N ASP A 39 -2.25 4.66 -7.87
CA ASP A 39 -1.96 3.65 -8.86
C ASP A 39 -1.12 2.59 -8.17
N SER A 40 -1.62 1.36 -8.26
CA SER A 40 -1.15 0.17 -7.57
C SER A 40 0.26 -0.29 -8.01
N GLY A 41 1.19 0.62 -8.30
CA GLY A 41 2.51 0.24 -8.79
C GLY A 41 3.49 1.35 -9.20
N LYS A 42 3.15 2.64 -9.29
CA LYS A 42 4.20 3.67 -9.40
C LYS A 42 4.89 3.83 -8.06
N ALA A 43 6.04 3.16 -8.01
CA ALA A 43 7.19 3.41 -7.16
C ALA A 43 6.87 4.21 -5.89
N VAL A 44 6.95 3.52 -4.75
CA VAL A 44 7.47 4.18 -3.56
C VAL A 44 8.72 4.94 -4.03
N ALA A 45 8.63 6.26 -4.15
CA ALA A 45 9.79 7.05 -4.48
C ALA A 45 10.78 6.81 -3.34
N GLY A 46 11.89 6.13 -3.60
CA GLY A 46 13.03 6.11 -2.68
C GLY A 46 13.11 4.95 -1.70
N ILE A 47 13.23 3.72 -2.21
CA ILE A 47 14.02 2.70 -1.49
C ILE A 47 15.18 2.33 -2.41
N ASP A 48 16.33 2.98 -2.22
CA ASP A 48 17.59 2.57 -2.81
C ASP A 48 18.20 1.46 -1.94
N PRO A 49 18.38 0.23 -2.46
CA PRO A 49 19.06 -0.84 -1.71
C PRO A 49 20.52 -0.51 -1.35
N GLY A 50 21.12 0.47 -2.02
CA GLY A 50 22.44 1.02 -1.72
C GLY A 50 22.44 2.14 -0.67
N ASP A 51 21.27 2.61 -0.21
CA ASP A 51 21.20 3.58 0.88
C ASP A 51 21.64 2.91 2.20
N GLU A 52 22.83 3.29 2.66
CA GLU A 52 23.44 2.72 3.87
C GLU A 52 22.58 2.94 5.13
N ALA A 53 21.86 4.05 5.23
CA ALA A 53 21.00 4.33 6.37
C ALA A 53 19.78 3.42 6.36
N LEU A 54 19.17 3.18 5.19
CA LEU A 54 18.09 2.20 5.06
C LEU A 54 18.59 0.77 5.29
N VAL A 55 19.80 0.42 4.85
CA VAL A 55 20.40 -0.88 5.14
C VAL A 55 20.64 -1.06 6.64
N ALA A 56 21.13 -0.04 7.33
CA ALA A 56 21.34 -0.08 8.78
C ALA A 56 20.00 -0.25 9.52
N LEU A 57 18.97 0.52 9.14
CA LEU A 57 17.62 0.36 9.68
C LEU A 57 17.07 -1.05 9.43
N GLY A 58 17.25 -1.56 8.20
CA GLY A 58 16.83 -2.91 7.81
C GLY A 58 17.47 -4.00 8.66
N LYS A 59 18.75 -3.85 9.04
CA LYS A 59 19.42 -4.80 9.96
C LYS A 59 18.74 -4.85 11.33
N THR A 60 18.37 -3.71 11.89
CA THR A 60 17.65 -3.64 13.18
C THR A 60 16.28 -4.29 13.06
N VAL A 61 15.49 -3.90 12.07
CA VAL A 61 14.16 -4.48 11.82
C VAL A 61 14.24 -6.00 11.66
N TYR A 62 15.24 -6.50 10.93
CA TYR A 62 15.45 -7.92 10.73
C TYR A 62 15.77 -8.67 12.02
N ALA A 63 16.68 -8.12 12.84
CA ALA A 63 17.07 -8.72 14.11
C ALA A 63 15.86 -8.83 15.07
N ASP A 64 15.04 -7.78 15.14
CA ASP A 64 13.93 -7.71 16.09
C ASP A 64 12.72 -8.57 15.66
N ASN A 65 12.47 -8.70 14.36
CA ASN A 65 11.20 -9.26 13.86
C ASN A 65 11.35 -10.56 13.07
N CYS A 66 12.52 -10.81 12.46
CA CYS A 66 12.67 -11.89 11.48
C CYS A 66 13.59 -13.01 11.97
N ALA A 67 14.67 -12.66 12.68
CA ALA A 67 15.77 -13.57 13.00
C ALA A 67 15.38 -14.74 13.91
N SER A 68 14.33 -14.60 14.72
CA SER A 68 13.85 -15.68 15.61
C SER A 68 13.38 -16.92 14.83
N CYS A 69 12.77 -16.72 13.66
CA CYS A 69 12.29 -17.77 12.77
C CYS A 69 13.25 -18.04 11.61
N HIS A 70 13.78 -16.99 10.96
CA HIS A 70 14.63 -17.15 9.77
C HIS A 70 16.12 -17.29 10.06
N GLY A 71 16.53 -17.16 11.33
CA GLY A 71 17.93 -17.19 11.75
C GLY A 71 18.66 -15.89 11.46
N ALA A 72 19.75 -15.60 12.18
CA ALA A 72 20.50 -14.34 12.03
C ALA A 72 21.09 -14.16 10.62
N GLY A 73 21.39 -15.26 9.92
CA GLY A 73 21.91 -15.25 8.55
C GLY A 73 20.84 -15.32 7.46
N GLY A 74 19.56 -15.49 7.81
CA GLY A 74 18.46 -15.67 6.87
C GLY A 74 18.40 -17.02 6.17
N PHE A 75 18.96 -18.06 6.79
CA PHE A 75 18.98 -19.41 6.22
C PHE A 75 17.70 -20.23 6.48
N GLY A 76 16.75 -19.69 7.26
CA GLY A 76 15.56 -20.41 7.68
C GLY A 76 15.79 -21.33 8.90
N ASP A 77 16.86 -21.10 9.65
CA ASP A 77 17.36 -21.99 10.72
C ASP A 77 17.11 -21.46 12.15
N GLY A 78 16.26 -20.44 12.29
CA GLY A 78 15.91 -19.85 13.58
C GLY A 78 15.23 -20.84 14.54
N LEU A 79 15.53 -20.71 15.83
CA LEU A 79 15.02 -21.64 16.87
C LEU A 79 13.50 -21.71 16.92
N ALA A 80 12.81 -20.58 16.70
CA ALA A 80 11.35 -20.57 16.67
C ALA A 80 10.79 -21.27 15.42
N GLY A 81 11.51 -21.18 14.30
CA GLY A 81 11.14 -21.79 13.02
C GLY A 81 11.10 -23.32 13.07
N LYS A 82 11.92 -23.95 13.91
CA LYS A 82 12.00 -25.42 14.06
C LYS A 82 10.71 -26.07 14.57
N ARG A 83 9.79 -25.28 15.14
CA ARG A 83 8.50 -25.75 15.67
C ARG A 83 7.32 -25.53 14.73
N LEU A 84 7.55 -24.93 13.56
CA LEU A 84 6.50 -24.70 12.57
C LEU A 84 6.28 -25.97 11.73
N ALA A 85 5.02 -26.24 11.39
CA ALA A 85 4.66 -27.36 10.52
C ALA A 85 5.21 -27.18 9.09
N ILE A 86 5.35 -25.92 8.66
CA ILE A 86 5.99 -25.54 7.41
C ILE A 86 7.26 -24.77 7.77
N PRO A 87 8.45 -25.23 7.35
CA PRO A 87 9.70 -24.59 7.71
C PRO A 87 9.83 -23.21 7.03
N PRO A 88 10.45 -22.22 7.70
CA PRO A 88 10.79 -20.95 7.07
C PRO A 88 11.73 -21.15 5.87
N THR A 89 11.50 -20.41 4.78
CA THR A 89 12.38 -20.43 3.61
C THR A 89 13.75 -19.78 3.89
N ASN A 90 14.78 -20.27 3.20
CA ASN A 90 16.08 -19.63 3.08
C ASN A 90 15.98 -18.34 2.24
N LEU A 91 16.02 -17.19 2.91
CA LEU A 91 15.89 -15.87 2.28
C LEU A 91 17.08 -15.51 1.41
N ARG A 92 18.23 -16.17 1.59
CA ARG A 92 19.41 -15.94 0.76
C ARG A 92 19.31 -16.56 -0.62
N ALA A 93 18.50 -17.61 -0.78
CA ALA A 93 18.29 -18.24 -2.08
C ALA A 93 17.73 -17.23 -3.09
N PHE A 94 16.87 -16.30 -2.66
CA PHE A 94 16.29 -15.29 -3.55
C PHE A 94 17.20 -14.09 -3.83
N ILE A 95 18.31 -13.92 -3.11
CA ILE A 95 19.27 -12.83 -3.36
C ILE A 95 20.27 -13.22 -4.47
N ALA A 96 20.50 -14.52 -4.70
CA ALA A 96 21.43 -14.98 -5.73
C ALA A 96 20.88 -14.88 -7.16
N GLU A 97 19.56 -14.84 -7.32
CA GLU A 97 18.86 -14.80 -8.62
C GLU A 97 18.51 -13.38 -9.11
N ARG A 98 18.96 -12.33 -8.41
CA ARG A 98 18.69 -10.91 -8.71
C ARG A 98 19.97 -10.15 -9.00
#